data_AF-A0ABD5DV11-F1
#
_entry.id   AF-A0ABD5DV11-F1
#
_cell.length_a   1.000
_cell.length_b   1.000
_cell.length_c   1.000
_cell.angle_alpha   90.00
_cell.angle_beta   90.00
_cell.angle_gamma   90.00
#
_symmetry.space_group_name_H-M   'P 1'
#
loop_
_entity.id
_entity.type
_entity.pdbx_description
1 polymer ?
#
loop_
_entity_poly.entity_id
_entity_poly.type
_entity_poly.pdbx_seq_one_letter_code
_entity_poly.pdbx_strand_id
1 'polypeptide(L)' 'VGTDSLTLDASELATVEAVRQQLAARGDRWALALEEGKLLAAVNQTLTSFEHPVASGDEVAFFPPVTGG' A
#
# COMPACT_ATOMS: atom_id res chain seq x y z
N VAL A 1 -6.02 -0.93 -10.85
CA VAL A 1 -4.70 -1.23 -11.45
C VAL A 1 -4.61 -2.60 -12.13
N GLY A 2 -5.66 -3.45 -12.07
CA GLY A 2 -5.78 -4.65 -12.91
C GLY A 2 -4.91 -5.83 -12.48
N THR A 3 -4.41 -5.84 -11.25
CA THR A 3 -3.63 -6.93 -10.65
C THR A 3 -4.06 -7.10 -9.20
N ASP A 4 -4.11 -8.34 -8.73
CA ASP A 4 -4.52 -8.68 -7.36
C ASP A 4 -3.32 -8.67 -6.39
N SER A 5 -2.11 -8.94 -6.91
CA SER A 5 -0.86 -8.85 -6.15
C SER A 5 0.33 -8.56 -7.07
N LEU A 6 1.46 -8.16 -6.48
CA LEU A 6 2.76 -8.04 -7.13
C LEU A 6 3.88 -8.07 -6.08
N THR A 7 5.12 -8.30 -6.51
CA THR A 7 6.31 -8.21 -5.65
C THR A 7 7.07 -6.91 -5.92
N LEU A 8 7.58 -6.30 -4.85
CA LEU A 8 8.42 -5.11 -4.88
C LEU A 8 9.83 -5.44 -4.37
N ASP A 9 10.81 -4.70 -4.87
CA ASP A 9 12.13 -4.66 -4.26
C ASP A 9 12.04 -3.79 -2.99
N ALA A 10 12.39 -4.38 -1.84
CA ALA A 10 12.28 -3.74 -0.54
C ALA A 10 13.51 -2.88 -0.17
N SER A 11 14.56 -2.85 -1.00
CA SER A 11 15.83 -2.18 -0.69
C SER A 11 15.70 -0.69 -0.35
N GLU A 12 14.68 0.00 -0.88
CA GLU A 12 14.42 1.42 -0.63
C GLU A 12 13.08 1.68 0.09
N LEU A 13 12.42 0.64 0.60
CA LEU A 13 11.09 0.73 1.21
C LEU A 13 11.20 0.60 2.72
N ALA A 14 11.14 1.72 3.42
CA ALA A 14 11.21 1.75 4.89
C ALA A 14 9.84 1.68 5.57
N THR A 15 8.78 2.17 4.91
CA THR A 15 7.44 2.28 5.49
C THR A 15 6.34 1.93 4.49
N VAL A 16 5.13 1.69 4.99
CA VAL A 16 3.91 1.53 4.17
C VAL A 16 3.69 2.73 3.25
N GLU A 17 3.99 3.95 3.69
CA GLU A 17 3.91 5.16 2.85
C GLU A 17 4.91 5.11 1.68
N ALA A 18 6.15 4.68 1.92
CA ALA A 18 7.14 4.51 0.86
C ALA A 18 6.66 3.50 -0.20
N VAL A 19 6.05 2.39 0.24
CA VAL A 19 5.42 1.40 -0.65
C VAL A 19 4.30 2.06 -1.48
N ARG A 20 3.40 2.80 -0.84
CA ARG A 20 2.28 3.48 -1.50
C ARG A 20 2.78 4.47 -2.56
N GLN A 21 3.77 5.30 -2.23
CA GLN A 21 4.34 6.29 -3.15
C GLN A 21 5.00 5.64 -4.36
N GLN A 22 5.77 4.58 -4.14
CA GLN A 22 6.42 3.85 -5.24
C GLN A 22 5.39 3.23 -6.18
N LEU A 23 4.30 2.68 -5.66
CA LEU A 23 3.20 2.14 -6.46
C LEU A 23 2.44 3.26 -7.20
N ALA A 24 2.11 4.36 -6.52
CA ALA A 24 1.42 5.51 -7.09
C ALA A 24 2.19 6.15 -8.26
N ALA A 25 3.53 6.15 -8.18
CA ALA A 25 4.41 6.68 -9.22
C ALA A 25 4.40 5.87 -10.54
N ARG A 26 3.77 4.68 -10.59
CA ARG A 26 3.69 3.84 -11.80
C ARG A 26 2.72 4.36 -12.86
N GLY A 27 1.94 5.40 -12.55
CA GLY A 27 1.09 6.12 -13.50
C GLY A 27 -0.30 6.47 -12.92
N ASP A 28 -1.08 7.24 -13.69
CA ASP A 28 -2.30 7.89 -13.20
C ASP A 28 -3.32 6.93 -12.57
N ARG A 29 -3.48 5.73 -13.13
CA ARG A 29 -4.39 4.71 -12.58
C ARG A 29 -3.95 4.20 -11.21
N TRP A 30 -2.65 4.15 -10.95
CA TRP A 30 -2.09 3.77 -9.65
C TRP A 30 -2.22 4.92 -8.65
N ALA A 31 -1.85 6.14 -9.07
CA ALA A 31 -2.00 7.34 -8.26
C ALA A 31 -3.45 7.55 -7.79
N LEU A 32 -4.42 7.39 -8.68
CA LEU A 32 -5.84 7.51 -8.37
C LEU A 32 -6.33 6.41 -7.41
N ALA A 33 -5.87 5.16 -7.59
CA ALA A 33 -6.29 4.05 -6.75
C ALA A 33 -5.70 4.08 -5.34
N LEU A 34 -4.55 4.73 -5.17
CA LEU A 34 -3.78 4.81 -3.93
C LEU A 34 -3.78 6.21 -3.31
N GLU A 35 -4.81 7.00 -3.60
CA GLU A 35 -4.98 8.34 -3.05
C GLU A 35 -5.16 8.28 -1.52
N GLU A 36 -4.35 9.07 -0.80
CA GLU A 36 -4.13 8.96 0.65
C GLU A 36 -5.41 9.13 1.49
N GLY A 37 -6.30 10.05 1.10
CA GLY A 37 -7.30 10.62 2.01
C GLY A 37 -8.31 9.64 2.64
N LYS A 38 -8.48 8.44 2.08
CA LYS A 38 -9.36 7.39 2.65
C LYS A 38 -8.78 5.98 2.54
N LEU A 39 -7.55 5.85 2.06
CA LEU A 39 -6.94 4.55 1.84
C LEU A 39 -6.59 3.94 3.20
N LEU A 40 -6.92 2.67 3.37
CA LEU A 40 -6.50 1.90 4.53
C LEU A 40 -5.35 0.98 4.11
N ALA A 41 -4.47 0.68 5.07
CA ALA A 41 -3.35 -0.20 4.87
C ALA A 41 -3.30 -1.29 5.96
N ALA A 42 -2.82 -2.46 5.57
CA ALA A 42 -2.48 -3.53 6.50
C ALA A 42 -1.09 -4.08 6.18
N VAL A 43 -0.38 -4.49 7.23
CA VAL A 43 0.87 -5.27 7.13
C VAL A 43 0.65 -6.58 7.86
N ASN A 44 0.93 -7.70 7.21
CA ASN A 44 0.74 -9.05 7.76
C ASN A 44 -0.64 -9.21 8.42
N GLN A 45 -1.68 -8.95 7.61
CA GLN A 45 -3.10 -9.07 7.97
C GLN A 45 -3.57 -8.16 9.14
N THR A 46 -2.74 -7.19 9.55
CA THR A 46 -3.06 -6.27 10.66
C THR A 46 -3.18 -4.84 10.13
N LEU A 47 -4.32 -4.20 10.41
CA LEU A 47 -4.52 -2.77 10.09
C LEU A 47 -3.48 -1.91 10.78
N THR A 48 -2.86 -1.01 10.04
CA THR A 48 -1.75 -0.21 10.53
C THR A 48 -1.71 1.18 9.91
N SER A 49 -0.85 2.05 10.44
CA SER A 49 -0.63 3.39 9.89
C SER A 49 0.33 3.34 8.70
N PHE A 50 0.31 4.40 7.88
CA PHE A 50 1.26 4.57 6.77
C PHE A 50 2.71 4.76 7.23
N GLU A 51 2.92 5.10 8.50
CA GLU A 51 4.24 5.19 9.13
C GLU A 51 4.78 3.83 9.60
N HIS A 52 3.98 2.77 9.55
CA HIS A 52 4.42 1.44 9.97
C HIS A 52 5.62 0.99 9.15
N PRO A 53 6.70 0.50 9.81
CA PRO A 53 7.87 0.01 9.11
C PRO A 53 7.54 -1.24 8.31
N VAL A 54 8.19 -1.42 7.17
CA VAL A 54 8.09 -2.64 6.37
C VAL A 54 9.45 -3.29 6.23
N ALA A 55 9.46 -4.61 6.13
CA ALA A 55 10.65 -5.41 5.95
C ALA A 55 10.49 -6.38 4.77
N SER A 56 11.62 -6.89 4.28
CA SER A 56 11.62 -7.94 3.27
C SER A 56 10.81 -9.16 3.76
N GLY A 57 9.83 -9.57 2.97
CA GLY A 57 8.94 -10.70 3.29
C GLY A 57 7.59 -10.28 3.86
N ASP A 58 7.39 -9.00 4.21
CA ASP A 58 6.09 -8.50 4.64
C ASP A 58 5.07 -8.49 3.51
N GLU A 59 3.83 -8.82 3.86
CA GLU A 59 2.67 -8.62 3.00
C GLU A 59 2.01 -7.28 3.32
N VAL A 60 1.98 -6.38 2.33
CA VAL A 60 1.32 -5.07 2.42
C VAL A 60 0.06 -5.08 1.58
N ALA A 61 -1.08 -4.74 2.18
CA ALA A 61 -2.37 -4.64 1.50
C ALA A 61 -2.93 -3.22 1.58
N PHE A 62 -3.48 -2.72 0.47
CA PHE A 62 -4.19 -1.44 0.39
C PHE A 62 -5.64 -1.69 0.01
N PHE A 63 -6.57 -1.03 0.69
CA PHE A 63 -7.99 -1.19 0.43
C PHE A 63 -8.74 0.15 0.60
N PRO A 64 -9.82 0.35 -0.17
CA PRO A 64 -10.68 1.50 0.01
C PRO A 64 -11.27 1.54 1.43
N PRO A 65 -11.78 2.70 1.88
CA PRO A 65 -12.46 2.77 3.16
C PRO A 65 -13.60 1.76 3.19
N VAL A 66 -13.68 0.99 4.27
CA VAL A 66 -14.74 0.01 4.47
C VAL A 66 -16.07 0.75 4.60
N THR A 67 -16.91 0.69 3.57
CA THR A 67 -18.32 1.08 3.68
C THR A 67 -19.06 -0.08 4.32
N GLY A 68 -18.95 -0.16 5.64
CA GLY A 68 -19.68 -1.16 6.41
C GLY A 68 -21.18 -1.03 6.22
N GLY A 69 -21.81 -2.16 5.89
CA GLY A 69 -23.18 -2.53 6.18
C GLY A 69 -23.16 -3.87 6.91
#